data_AF-A0A8H6HKG0-F1
#
_entry.id   AF-A0A8H6HKG0-F1
#
_cell.length_a   1.000
_cell.length_b   1.000
_cell.length_c   1.000
_cell.angle_alpha   90.00
_cell.angle_beta   90.00
_cell.angle_gamma   90.00
#
_symmetry.space_group_name_H-M   'P 1'
#
loop_
_entity.id
_entity.type
_entity.pdbx_description
1 polymer ?
#
loop_
_entity_poly.entity_id
_entity_poly.type
_entity_poly.pdbx_seq_one_letter_code
_entity_poly.pdbx_strand_id
1 'polypeptide(L)'
;MSHSKNNNAFFAYVDYLKSTPSQSSTSQSSESIAPLKSQTTSSGMSFTPEGSPAPSKISRLLRKAKSPSPAPGTPSIYRPTTSKASDRFMWTSPFAERRNEKLLESMTKEQAQRLFQVSIASIEQSTRDSYAAGLKHFNDWCDANNRSEEERMPAAGGLLAAFLVEKAGSVGPSAVNNWMAGLRLWHTINGAEWHGEDQVVTLVRKGMKKLAPISAKRAARPPITIEHMTILHESLDHSSPKDVAIWATSAVAFWGCCRLGELVYPSKAPFMENHYVRRSAPLAFASTRKDNVGRSTEYATLTIPWSKTTAYDAVKISITARPDDPLCPIKALRRHLEVNANVPPTATFFSYVDVLSPHGFTQLDRDSVVERGNGIWSEHGMPRVTGHGFRIGGSTHLLLLGTPPDVVAMQGRWKSQAFLVYWREIESILPVFLSAHNSSEAYVAMTANMNAYAQKHGNKKS
;
A
#
# COMPACT_ATOMS: atom_id res chain seq x y z
N MET A 1 -7.60 15.11 -56.39
CA MET A 1 -8.63 14.24 -55.79
C MET A 1 -8.12 13.76 -54.45
N SER A 2 -8.63 14.36 -53.37
CA SER A 2 -8.13 14.27 -52.01
C SER A 2 -8.59 12.99 -51.29
N HIS A 3 -7.65 12.18 -50.80
CA HIS A 3 -7.91 11.14 -49.79
C HIS A 3 -7.50 11.68 -48.42
N SER A 4 -8.44 12.33 -47.75
CA SER A 4 -8.39 12.62 -46.32
C SER A 4 -9.77 12.30 -45.78
N LYS A 5 -9.84 11.27 -44.92
CA LYS A 5 -10.88 11.12 -43.89
C LYS A 5 -10.44 10.04 -42.89
N ASN A 6 -9.83 10.54 -41.82
CA ASN A 6 -9.82 10.04 -40.46
C ASN A 6 -10.81 8.90 -40.18
N ASN A 7 -10.28 7.74 -39.78
CA ASN A 7 -11.01 6.72 -39.04
C ASN A 7 -10.09 6.11 -37.97
N ASN A 8 -9.61 6.94 -37.04
CA ASN A 8 -8.89 6.44 -35.87
C ASN A 8 -9.87 6.33 -34.69
N ALA A 9 -10.46 5.16 -34.57
CA ALA A 9 -11.52 4.83 -33.61
C ALA A 9 -11.10 5.00 -32.13
N PHE A 10 -9.80 5.11 -31.85
CA PHE A 10 -9.24 5.32 -30.52
C PHE A 10 -9.25 6.79 -30.07
N PHE A 11 -9.08 7.74 -31.01
CA PHE A 11 -9.17 9.18 -30.69
C PHE A 11 -10.59 9.59 -30.26
N ALA A 12 -11.63 8.90 -30.71
CA ALA A 12 -13.00 9.15 -30.25
C ALA A 12 -13.20 8.92 -28.73
N TYR A 13 -12.39 8.07 -28.08
CA TYR A 13 -12.42 7.90 -26.62
C TYR A 13 -11.67 9.03 -25.89
N VAL A 14 -10.58 9.54 -26.49
CA VAL A 14 -9.86 10.73 -26.02
C VAL A 14 -10.73 11.99 -26.15
N ASP A 15 -11.52 12.09 -27.22
CA ASP A 15 -12.44 13.21 -27.46
C ASP A 15 -13.72 13.11 -26.61
N TYR A 16 -14.25 11.91 -26.36
CA TYR A 16 -15.38 11.66 -25.44
C TYR A 16 -15.06 12.06 -23.98
N LEU A 17 -13.81 11.86 -23.54
CA LEU A 17 -13.35 12.31 -22.21
C LEU A 17 -13.08 13.81 -22.13
N LYS A 18 -12.91 14.50 -23.26
CA LYS A 18 -12.82 15.98 -23.31
C LYS A 18 -14.19 16.65 -23.40
N SER A 19 -15.21 15.96 -23.91
CA SER A 19 -16.56 16.49 -24.12
C SER A 19 -17.52 16.28 -22.95
N THR A 20 -17.09 15.64 -21.85
CA THR A 20 -17.90 15.53 -20.64
C THR A 20 -17.76 16.81 -19.82
N PRO A 21 -18.83 17.59 -19.58
CA PRO A 21 -18.73 18.82 -18.81
C PRO A 21 -18.35 18.46 -17.37
N SER A 22 -17.20 18.96 -16.91
CA SER A 22 -16.99 19.19 -15.49
C SER A 22 -18.06 20.17 -15.04
N GLN A 23 -19.09 19.70 -14.33
CA GLN A 23 -19.89 20.59 -13.50
C GLN A 23 -19.02 21.05 -12.34
N SER A 24 -18.17 22.04 -12.62
CA SER A 24 -17.60 22.95 -11.65
C SER A 24 -18.39 24.24 -11.78
N SER A 25 -19.25 24.52 -10.80
CA SER A 25 -19.77 25.87 -10.59
C SER A 25 -18.64 26.74 -10.05
N THR A 26 -18.43 27.87 -10.72
CA THR A 26 -17.35 28.83 -10.49
C THR A 26 -17.83 29.97 -9.59
N SER A 27 -16.91 30.47 -8.76
CA SER A 27 -16.81 31.82 -8.16
C SER A 27 -17.76 32.13 -6.97
N GLN A 28 -17.32 32.82 -5.91
CA GLN A 28 -16.47 34.02 -5.88
C GLN A 28 -15.50 34.12 -4.68
N SER A 29 -14.56 35.04 -4.87
CA SER A 29 -13.37 35.47 -4.14
C SER A 29 -13.57 36.22 -2.82
N SER A 30 -12.58 36.12 -1.92
CA SER A 30 -11.99 37.21 -1.09
C SER A 30 -10.71 36.62 -0.44
N GLU A 31 -9.51 37.08 -0.79
CA GLU A 31 -8.76 38.23 -0.27
C GLU A 31 -7.46 37.75 0.40
N SER A 32 -6.39 38.45 0.03
CA SER A 32 -4.98 38.18 0.30
C SER A 32 -4.57 38.53 1.73
N ILE A 33 -3.85 37.63 2.42
CA ILE A 33 -2.90 38.03 3.48
C ILE A 33 -1.62 37.18 3.37
N ALA A 34 -0.48 37.86 3.25
CA ALA A 34 0.86 37.30 3.15
C ALA A 34 1.39 36.77 4.50
N PRO A 35 2.25 35.72 4.54
CA PRO A 35 2.95 35.38 5.77
C PRO A 35 4.28 36.15 5.87
N LEU A 36 4.38 36.89 6.96
CA LEU A 36 5.56 37.55 7.50
C LEU A 36 6.72 36.54 7.68
N LYS A 37 7.90 36.91 7.18
CA LYS A 37 9.17 36.25 7.51
C LYS A 37 9.55 36.58 8.96
N SER A 38 9.57 35.60 9.85
CA SER A 38 10.31 35.71 11.11
C SER A 38 11.66 35.00 10.97
N GLN A 39 12.71 35.82 11.01
CA GLN A 39 14.08 35.39 11.22
C GLN A 39 14.22 35.07 12.72
N THR A 40 14.61 33.84 13.05
CA THR A 40 15.15 33.54 14.37
C THR A 40 16.50 32.89 14.18
N THR A 41 17.53 33.66 14.50
CA THR A 41 18.91 33.24 14.66
C THR A 41 19.05 32.44 15.95
N SER A 42 19.52 31.20 15.86
CA SER A 42 20.14 30.55 17.02
C SER A 42 21.31 29.67 16.57
N SER A 43 22.50 30.20 16.83
CA SER A 43 23.79 29.55 16.74
C SER A 43 23.85 28.34 17.69
N GLY A 44 24.27 27.18 17.18
CA GLY A 44 24.39 25.96 17.98
C GLY A 44 25.21 24.88 17.27
N MET A 45 26.52 24.95 17.51
CA MET A 45 27.61 23.97 17.31
C MET A 45 27.35 22.71 16.46
N SER A 46 28.14 22.63 15.40
CA SER A 46 28.35 21.50 14.50
C SER A 46 29.01 20.30 15.20
N PHE A 47 28.35 19.14 15.18
CA PHE A 47 28.98 17.83 15.27
C PHE A 47 28.88 17.17 13.89
N THR A 48 30.02 17.01 13.22
CA THR A 48 30.13 16.24 11.97
C THR A 48 30.32 14.76 12.29
N PRO A 49 29.41 13.85 11.89
CA PRO A 49 29.71 12.43 11.87
C PRO A 49 30.58 12.15 10.64
N GLU A 50 31.77 11.62 10.88
CA GLU A 50 32.71 11.14 9.87
C GLU A 50 32.06 10.16 8.87
N GLY A 51 32.42 10.34 7.59
CA GLY A 51 32.60 9.24 6.66
C GLY A 51 31.36 8.51 6.13
N SER A 52 30.55 9.17 5.29
CA SER A 52 29.78 8.41 4.29
C SER A 52 30.75 7.64 3.37
N PRO A 53 30.58 6.32 3.14
CA PRO A 53 31.49 5.56 2.29
C PRO A 53 31.47 6.15 0.87
N ALA A 54 32.66 6.38 0.32
CA ALA A 54 32.82 6.96 -1.00
C ALA A 54 32.06 6.11 -2.06
N PRO A 55 31.32 6.74 -3.00
CA PRO A 55 30.65 6.02 -4.07
C PRO A 55 31.65 5.14 -4.85
N SER A 56 31.29 3.88 -5.11
CA SER A 56 32.14 2.92 -5.84
C SER A 56 32.59 3.47 -7.20
N LYS A 57 33.77 3.06 -7.70
CA LYS A 57 34.30 3.49 -9.02
C LYS A 57 33.26 3.36 -10.14
N ILE A 58 32.41 2.33 -10.08
CA ILE A 58 31.30 2.09 -11.03
C ILE A 58 30.22 3.19 -10.95
N SER A 59 29.84 3.63 -9.75
CA SER A 59 28.84 4.69 -9.57
C SER A 59 29.32 6.08 -10.04
N ARG A 60 30.64 6.33 -10.04
CA ARG A 60 31.23 7.53 -10.64
C ARG A 60 31.17 7.49 -12.17
N LEU A 61 31.44 6.33 -12.79
CA LEU A 61 31.38 6.15 -14.24
C LEU A 61 29.96 6.35 -14.82
N LEU A 62 28.91 6.16 -14.00
CA LEU A 62 27.51 6.32 -14.40
C LEU A 62 27.01 7.78 -14.32
N ARG A 63 27.77 8.73 -13.74
CA ARG A 63 27.40 10.17 -13.69
C ARG A 63 27.83 10.90 -14.98
N LYS A 64 27.04 10.69 -16.03
CA LYS A 64 26.85 11.40 -17.33
C LYS A 64 27.97 12.23 -18.00
N ALA A 65 28.08 12.00 -19.32
CA ALA A 65 28.08 13.07 -20.32
C ALA A 65 26.63 13.29 -20.83
N LYS A 66 26.13 14.54 -20.84
CA LYS A 66 24.84 14.91 -21.44
C LYS A 66 25.06 15.19 -22.93
N SER A 67 24.49 14.41 -23.83
CA SER A 67 24.29 14.83 -25.23
C SER A 67 23.01 15.68 -25.35
N PRO A 68 22.95 16.62 -26.30
CA PRO A 68 21.74 17.38 -26.57
C PRO A 68 20.73 16.46 -27.25
N SER A 69 19.55 16.36 -26.65
CA SER A 69 18.48 15.46 -27.07
C SER A 69 17.14 16.20 -26.99
N PRO A 70 16.12 15.87 -27.81
CA PRO A 70 14.80 16.47 -27.71
C PRO A 70 14.27 16.52 -26.27
N ALA A 71 13.49 17.56 -25.97
CA ALA A 71 12.94 17.79 -24.65
C ALA A 71 12.15 16.54 -24.18
N PRO A 72 12.41 16.02 -22.96
CA PRO A 72 11.68 14.87 -22.43
C PRO A 72 10.18 15.11 -22.42
N GLY A 73 9.40 14.18 -22.97
CA GLY A 73 7.94 14.25 -22.97
C GLY A 73 7.33 15.04 -24.13
N THR A 74 7.90 14.92 -25.33
CA THR A 74 7.31 15.50 -26.55
C THR A 74 6.00 14.74 -26.86
N PRO A 75 4.84 15.41 -26.89
CA PRO A 75 3.57 14.76 -27.24
C PRO A 75 3.66 14.14 -28.63
N SER A 76 3.19 12.90 -28.78
CA SER A 76 3.05 12.23 -30.06
C SER A 76 1.58 11.85 -30.28
N ILE A 77 1.23 11.47 -31.52
CA ILE A 77 -0.10 10.91 -31.80
C ILE A 77 -0.39 9.67 -30.94
N TYR A 78 0.65 8.94 -30.54
CA TYR A 78 0.55 7.74 -29.71
C TYR A 78 0.48 8.05 -28.20
N ARG A 79 1.02 9.19 -27.78
CA ARG A 79 1.19 9.60 -26.39
C ARG A 79 0.73 11.04 -26.17
N PRO A 80 -0.60 11.29 -26.23
CA PRO A 80 -1.13 12.61 -25.94
C PRO A 80 -0.89 12.99 -24.47
N THR A 81 -0.90 14.29 -24.19
CA THR A 81 -0.84 14.83 -22.83
C THR A 81 -2.01 14.30 -22.00
N THR A 82 -1.73 13.75 -20.82
CA THR A 82 -2.74 13.21 -19.91
C THR A 82 -2.91 14.08 -18.67
N SER A 83 -4.14 14.25 -18.20
CA SER A 83 -4.45 15.00 -16.97
C SER A 83 -4.20 14.16 -15.73
N LYS A 84 -4.57 12.87 -15.74
CA LYS A 84 -4.26 11.92 -14.66
C LYS A 84 -3.07 11.03 -15.03
N ALA A 85 -2.40 10.52 -13.99
CA ALA A 85 -1.29 9.58 -14.18
C ALA A 85 -1.79 8.27 -14.79
N SER A 86 -2.85 7.66 -14.24
CA SER A 86 -3.42 6.40 -14.74
C SER A 86 -3.78 6.42 -16.23
N ASP A 87 -4.14 7.58 -16.76
CA ASP A 87 -4.56 7.72 -18.16
C ASP A 87 -3.41 7.44 -19.14
N ARG A 88 -2.16 7.39 -18.68
CA ARG A 88 -1.02 6.97 -19.50
C ARG A 88 -1.12 5.52 -19.97
N PHE A 89 -1.93 4.68 -19.33
CA PHE A 89 -2.23 3.34 -19.86
C PHE A 89 -3.06 3.38 -21.14
N MET A 90 -3.69 4.52 -21.45
CA MET A 90 -4.32 4.78 -22.74
C MET A 90 -3.32 5.18 -23.82
N TRP A 91 -2.04 5.37 -23.51
CA TRP A 91 -1.05 5.54 -24.55
C TRP A 91 -1.01 4.30 -25.44
N THR A 92 -0.93 4.53 -26.74
CA THR A 92 -0.89 3.49 -27.76
C THR A 92 0.53 3.40 -28.35
N SER A 93 0.71 2.54 -29.35
CA SER A 93 1.94 2.36 -30.12
C SER A 93 1.55 1.86 -31.52
N PRO A 94 2.44 1.94 -32.53
CA PRO A 94 2.19 1.32 -33.82
C PRO A 94 1.82 -0.17 -33.73
N PHE A 95 2.44 -0.92 -32.80
CA PHE A 95 2.08 -2.31 -32.53
C PHE A 95 0.65 -2.45 -31.98
N ALA A 96 0.28 -1.62 -31.00
CA ALA A 96 -1.06 -1.63 -30.41
C ALA A 96 -2.13 -1.25 -31.44
N GLU A 97 -1.86 -0.29 -32.34
CA GLU A 97 -2.77 0.05 -33.44
C GLU A 97 -2.99 -1.12 -34.38
N ARG A 98 -1.93 -1.76 -34.90
CA ARG A 98 -2.06 -2.95 -35.76
C ARG A 98 -2.78 -4.11 -35.06
N ARG A 99 -2.56 -4.28 -33.75
CA ARG A 99 -3.26 -5.27 -32.94
C ARG A 99 -4.75 -4.92 -32.80
N ASN A 100 -5.08 -3.65 -32.60
CA ASN A 100 -6.47 -3.20 -32.50
C ASN A 100 -7.20 -3.33 -33.83
N GLU A 101 -6.56 -3.06 -34.97
CA GLU A 101 -7.11 -3.30 -36.31
C GLU A 101 -7.49 -4.77 -36.49
N LYS A 102 -6.58 -5.70 -36.16
CA LYS A 102 -6.86 -7.15 -36.20
C LYS A 102 -7.96 -7.58 -35.25
N LEU A 103 -8.05 -6.98 -34.06
CA LEU A 103 -9.17 -7.27 -33.15
C LEU A 103 -10.50 -6.88 -33.81
N LEU A 104 -10.57 -5.72 -34.46
CA LEU A 104 -11.79 -5.22 -35.10
C LEU A 104 -12.25 -6.05 -36.31
N GLU A 105 -11.40 -6.93 -36.85
CA GLU A 105 -11.82 -7.95 -37.84
C GLU A 105 -12.71 -9.03 -37.22
N SER A 106 -12.63 -9.23 -35.89
CA SER A 106 -13.30 -10.34 -35.16
C SER A 106 -14.23 -9.88 -34.04
N MET A 107 -14.22 -8.59 -33.68
CA MET A 107 -15.08 -8.03 -32.64
C MET A 107 -15.50 -6.59 -32.96
N THR A 108 -16.64 -6.16 -32.42
CA THR A 108 -17.05 -4.76 -32.56
C THR A 108 -16.14 -3.84 -31.74
N LYS A 109 -16.17 -2.54 -32.07
CA LYS A 109 -15.42 -1.51 -31.35
C LYS A 109 -15.76 -1.50 -29.86
N GLU A 110 -17.04 -1.66 -29.53
CA GLU A 110 -17.55 -1.68 -28.15
C GLU A 110 -17.00 -2.88 -27.38
N GLN A 111 -16.90 -4.05 -28.04
CA GLN A 111 -16.30 -5.24 -27.45
C GLN A 111 -14.81 -5.06 -27.17
N ALA A 112 -14.05 -4.50 -28.12
CA ALA A 112 -12.63 -4.21 -27.93
C ALA A 112 -12.39 -3.17 -26.81
N GLN A 113 -13.22 -2.13 -26.74
CA GLN A 113 -13.17 -1.14 -25.65
C GLN A 113 -13.46 -1.78 -24.29
N ARG A 114 -14.49 -2.62 -24.21
CA ARG A 114 -14.85 -3.31 -22.98
C ARG A 114 -13.77 -4.29 -22.53
N LEU A 115 -13.13 -4.99 -23.47
CA LEU A 115 -11.97 -5.85 -23.19
C LEU A 115 -10.85 -5.06 -22.52
N PHE A 116 -10.49 -3.88 -23.05
CA PHE A 116 -9.48 -3.01 -22.43
C PHE A 116 -9.91 -2.54 -21.03
N GLN A 117 -11.14 -2.03 -20.89
CA GLN A 117 -11.66 -1.51 -19.62
C GLN A 117 -11.70 -2.58 -18.52
N VAL A 118 -12.12 -3.80 -18.86
CA VAL A 118 -12.13 -4.92 -17.91
C VAL A 118 -10.70 -5.36 -17.57
N SER A 119 -9.80 -5.40 -18.56
CA SER A 119 -8.40 -5.77 -18.35
C SER A 119 -7.70 -4.81 -17.39
N ILE A 120 -7.87 -3.49 -17.58
CA ILE A 120 -7.25 -2.48 -16.72
C ILE A 120 -7.90 -2.42 -15.33
N ALA A 121 -9.18 -2.79 -15.19
CA ALA A 121 -9.89 -2.89 -13.91
C ALA A 121 -9.37 -4.02 -13.00
N SER A 122 -8.59 -4.96 -13.54
CA SER A 122 -7.90 -5.98 -12.71
C SER A 122 -6.90 -5.39 -11.70
N ILE A 123 -6.51 -4.12 -11.88
CA ILE A 123 -5.56 -3.42 -11.03
C ILE A 123 -6.21 -2.19 -10.36
N GLU A 124 -6.06 -2.11 -9.04
CA GLU A 124 -6.52 -0.99 -8.22
C GLU A 124 -6.05 0.38 -8.74
N GLN A 125 -6.92 1.39 -8.69
CA GLN A 125 -6.65 2.73 -9.24
C GLN A 125 -5.34 3.33 -8.72
N SER A 126 -5.12 3.28 -7.40
CA SER A 126 -3.86 3.77 -6.78
C SER A 126 -2.60 3.05 -7.27
N THR A 127 -2.73 1.78 -7.64
CA THR A 127 -1.64 0.98 -8.21
C THR A 127 -1.42 1.37 -9.67
N ARG A 128 -2.48 1.64 -10.44
CA ARG A 128 -2.39 2.18 -11.80
C ARG A 128 -1.69 3.54 -11.82
N ASP A 129 -2.04 4.44 -10.91
CA ASP A 129 -1.37 5.74 -10.78
C ASP A 129 0.13 5.60 -10.48
N SER A 130 0.47 4.64 -9.61
CA SER A 130 1.87 4.33 -9.29
C SER A 130 2.61 3.75 -10.50
N TYR A 131 2.00 2.78 -11.20
CA TYR A 131 2.61 2.10 -12.35
C TYR A 131 2.77 3.02 -13.56
N ALA A 132 1.86 3.98 -13.75
CA ALA A 132 1.93 4.96 -14.82
C ALA A 132 3.19 5.86 -14.78
N ALA A 133 3.89 5.94 -13.64
CA ALA A 133 5.20 6.56 -13.58
C ALA A 133 6.24 5.80 -14.45
N GLY A 134 6.14 4.48 -14.51
CA GLY A 134 7.01 3.64 -15.34
C GLY A 134 6.87 3.95 -16.83
N LEU A 135 5.63 4.01 -17.31
CA LEU A 135 5.32 4.37 -18.70
C LEU A 135 5.90 5.74 -19.03
N LYS A 136 5.71 6.73 -18.15
CA LYS A 136 6.25 8.07 -18.34
C LYS A 136 7.78 8.04 -18.45
N HIS A 137 8.47 7.48 -17.46
CA HIS A 137 9.93 7.50 -17.43
C HIS A 137 10.57 6.74 -18.58
N PHE A 138 9.98 5.63 -19.00
CA PHE A 138 10.45 4.85 -20.15
C PHE A 138 10.30 5.65 -21.44
N ASN A 139 9.11 6.21 -21.69
CA ASN A 139 8.85 6.95 -22.91
C ASN A 139 9.62 8.28 -22.98
N ASP A 140 9.72 9.02 -21.87
CA ASP A 140 10.59 10.20 -21.78
C ASP A 140 12.05 9.85 -22.11
N TRP A 141 12.52 8.69 -21.64
CA TRP A 141 13.87 8.21 -21.93
C TRP A 141 14.04 7.80 -23.39
N CYS A 142 13.04 7.13 -23.97
CA CYS A 142 13.03 6.79 -25.39
C CYS A 142 13.06 8.04 -26.28
N ASP A 143 12.28 9.07 -25.94
CA ASP A 143 12.33 10.39 -26.60
C ASP A 143 13.73 10.97 -26.51
N ALA A 144 14.29 11.01 -25.28
CA ALA A 144 15.63 11.53 -25.02
C ALA A 144 16.77 10.68 -25.62
N ASN A 145 16.50 9.53 -26.23
CA ASN A 145 17.49 8.69 -26.89
C ASN A 145 17.12 8.39 -28.34
N ASN A 146 16.22 9.17 -28.94
CA ASN A 146 15.77 9.05 -30.33
C ASN A 146 15.30 7.63 -30.69
N ARG A 147 14.65 6.95 -29.74
CA ARG A 147 14.04 5.64 -29.97
C ARG A 147 12.68 5.83 -30.63
N SER A 148 12.47 5.14 -31.74
CA SER A 148 11.21 5.18 -32.48
C SER A 148 10.04 4.65 -31.63
N GLU A 149 8.80 5.00 -31.98
CA GLU A 149 7.61 4.46 -31.29
C GLU A 149 7.44 2.93 -31.56
N GLU A 150 7.97 2.44 -32.68
CA GLU A 150 7.97 1.01 -33.06
C GLU A 150 8.84 0.16 -32.10
N GLU A 151 9.99 0.68 -31.65
CA GLU A 151 10.88 -0.01 -30.72
C GLU A 151 10.31 -0.13 -29.29
N ARG A 152 9.29 0.66 -28.95
CA ARG A 152 8.79 0.79 -27.56
C ARG A 152 7.80 -0.29 -27.17
N MET A 153 7.23 -0.99 -28.15
CA MET A 153 6.31 -2.11 -27.94
C MET A 153 6.30 -3.03 -29.16
N PRO A 154 6.66 -4.32 -29.03
CA PRO A 154 7.24 -4.95 -27.84
C PRO A 154 8.65 -4.39 -27.55
N ALA A 155 8.89 -3.93 -26.32
CA ALA A 155 10.20 -3.43 -25.94
C ALA A 155 11.17 -4.61 -25.74
N ALA A 156 12.21 -4.69 -26.57
CA ALA A 156 13.26 -5.69 -26.44
C ALA A 156 14.01 -5.58 -25.09
N GLY A 157 14.52 -6.69 -24.56
CA GLY A 157 15.22 -6.69 -23.27
C GLY A 157 16.44 -5.77 -23.22
N GLY A 158 17.16 -5.63 -24.34
CA GLY A 158 18.27 -4.66 -24.46
C GLY A 158 17.82 -3.21 -24.27
N LEU A 159 16.65 -2.84 -24.80
CA LEU A 159 16.08 -1.50 -24.65
C LEU A 159 15.62 -1.24 -23.21
N LEU A 160 14.95 -2.22 -22.60
CA LEU A 160 14.55 -2.17 -21.19
C LEU A 160 15.77 -2.05 -20.27
N ALA A 161 16.83 -2.82 -20.54
CA ALA A 161 18.08 -2.76 -19.81
C ALA A 161 18.76 -1.38 -19.94
N ALA A 162 18.86 -0.83 -21.15
CA ALA A 162 19.44 0.49 -21.38
C ALA A 162 18.68 1.60 -20.63
N PHE A 163 17.33 1.57 -20.66
CA PHE A 163 16.49 2.47 -19.87
C PHE A 163 16.81 2.40 -18.36
N LEU A 164 16.94 1.19 -17.82
CA LEU A 164 17.23 0.98 -16.41
C LEU A 164 18.63 1.47 -16.01
N VAL A 165 19.63 1.24 -16.86
CA VAL A 165 21.03 1.66 -16.61
C VAL A 165 21.13 3.17 -16.43
N GLU A 166 20.42 3.97 -17.22
CA GLU A 166 20.38 5.45 -17.08
C GLU A 166 19.96 5.91 -15.67
N LYS A 167 19.14 5.10 -14.99
CA LYS A 167 18.62 5.41 -13.65
C LYS A 167 19.43 4.74 -12.54
N ALA A 168 20.48 4.01 -12.87
CA ALA A 168 21.34 3.33 -11.91
C ALA A 168 21.99 4.34 -10.95
N GLY A 169 22.07 3.99 -9.66
CA GLY A 169 22.59 4.86 -8.61
C GLY A 169 21.71 6.06 -8.26
N SER A 170 20.58 6.28 -8.94
CA SER A 170 19.67 7.40 -8.69
C SER A 170 18.34 6.99 -8.05
N VAL A 171 17.91 5.75 -8.27
CA VAL A 171 16.63 5.24 -7.76
C VAL A 171 16.77 3.93 -6.99
N GLY A 172 15.86 3.72 -6.05
CA GLY A 172 15.81 2.49 -5.25
C GLY A 172 15.16 1.32 -5.99
N PRO A 173 15.38 0.07 -5.52
CA PRO A 173 14.83 -1.14 -6.16
C PRO A 173 13.30 -1.14 -6.26
N SER A 174 12.60 -0.53 -5.31
CA SER A 174 11.14 -0.44 -5.32
C SER A 174 10.62 0.40 -6.49
N ALA A 175 11.32 1.48 -6.86
CA ALA A 175 10.94 2.31 -8.00
C ALA A 175 11.12 1.54 -9.31
N VAL A 176 12.27 0.87 -9.46
CA VAL A 176 12.57 0.02 -10.63
C VAL A 176 11.50 -1.07 -10.81
N ASN A 177 11.17 -1.79 -9.74
CA ASN A 177 10.14 -2.83 -9.79
C ASN A 177 8.77 -2.26 -10.18
N ASN A 178 8.41 -1.10 -9.64
CA ASN A 178 7.15 -0.43 -9.95
C ASN A 178 7.09 0.03 -11.42
N TRP A 179 8.19 0.56 -11.97
CA TRP A 179 8.27 0.94 -13.37
C TRP A 179 8.15 -0.26 -14.30
N MET A 180 8.90 -1.33 -14.04
CA MET A 180 8.86 -2.56 -14.83
C MET A 180 7.48 -3.23 -14.76
N ALA A 181 6.82 -3.19 -13.61
CA ALA A 181 5.45 -3.71 -13.47
C ALA A 181 4.44 -2.92 -14.30
N GLY A 182 4.57 -1.59 -14.35
CA GLY A 182 3.75 -0.75 -15.23
C GLY A 182 3.98 -1.05 -16.70
N LEU A 183 5.25 -1.15 -17.13
CA LEU A 183 5.59 -1.51 -18.51
C LEU A 183 5.07 -2.90 -18.89
N ARG A 184 5.24 -3.89 -18.01
CA ARG A 184 4.69 -5.24 -18.20
C ARG A 184 3.18 -5.20 -18.39
N LEU A 185 2.46 -4.50 -17.50
CA LEU A 185 1.01 -4.36 -17.60
C LEU A 185 0.59 -3.72 -18.92
N TRP A 186 1.29 -2.66 -19.35
CA TRP A 186 1.01 -1.98 -20.63
C TRP A 186 1.23 -2.92 -21.83
N HIS A 187 2.28 -3.74 -21.82
CA HIS A 187 2.51 -4.76 -22.85
C HIS A 187 1.43 -5.84 -22.83
N THR A 188 1.11 -6.38 -21.65
CA THR A 188 0.11 -7.44 -21.48
C THR A 188 -1.27 -7.00 -21.96
N ILE A 189 -1.72 -5.80 -21.59
CA ILE A 189 -3.02 -5.26 -22.03
C ILE A 189 -3.07 -5.10 -23.55
N ASN A 190 -1.94 -4.75 -24.17
CA ASN A 190 -1.80 -4.59 -25.62
C ASN A 190 -1.48 -5.91 -26.36
N GLY A 191 -1.37 -7.04 -25.68
CA GLY A 191 -1.02 -8.33 -26.29
C GLY A 191 0.41 -8.41 -26.83
N ALA A 192 1.29 -7.51 -26.37
CA ALA A 192 2.70 -7.50 -26.76
C ALA A 192 3.51 -8.49 -25.92
N GLU A 193 4.49 -9.14 -26.54
CA GLU A 193 5.46 -9.99 -25.83
C GLU A 193 6.23 -9.16 -24.78
N TRP A 194 6.52 -9.77 -23.64
CA TRP A 194 7.21 -9.11 -22.55
C TRP A 194 8.61 -9.69 -22.36
N HIS A 195 9.63 -8.86 -22.61
CA HIS A 195 11.04 -9.26 -22.49
C HIS A 195 11.70 -8.77 -21.19
N GLY A 196 10.93 -8.40 -20.17
CA GLY A 196 11.51 -7.91 -18.91
C GLY A 196 12.12 -9.00 -18.03
N GLU A 197 11.93 -10.27 -18.38
CA GLU A 197 12.62 -11.41 -17.76
C GLU A 197 13.94 -11.78 -18.46
N ASP A 198 14.35 -11.06 -19.51
CA ASP A 198 15.63 -11.30 -20.19
C ASP A 198 16.82 -11.31 -19.22
N GLN A 199 17.83 -12.14 -19.53
CA GLN A 199 19.01 -12.30 -18.67
C GLN A 199 19.72 -10.97 -18.42
N VAL A 200 19.87 -10.13 -19.46
CA VAL A 200 20.49 -8.81 -19.34
C VAL A 200 19.69 -7.88 -18.42
N VAL A 201 18.35 -7.87 -18.52
CA VAL A 201 17.48 -7.08 -17.65
C VAL A 201 17.61 -7.55 -16.20
N THR A 202 17.66 -8.86 -15.99
CA THR A 202 17.86 -9.46 -14.67
C THR A 202 19.20 -9.06 -14.06
N LEU A 203 20.29 -9.10 -14.84
CA LEU A 203 21.62 -8.67 -14.40
C LEU A 203 21.64 -7.17 -14.06
N VAL A 204 21.05 -6.32 -14.90
CA VAL A 204 20.96 -4.88 -14.66
C VAL A 204 20.18 -4.59 -13.38
N ARG A 205 19.02 -5.23 -13.16
CA ARG A 205 18.23 -5.05 -11.93
C ARG A 205 19.01 -5.47 -10.68
N LYS A 206 19.77 -6.57 -10.75
CA LYS A 206 20.67 -7.01 -9.66
C LYS A 206 21.77 -5.97 -9.40
N GLY A 207 22.39 -5.43 -10.46
CA GLY A 207 23.39 -4.37 -10.38
C GLY A 207 22.84 -3.09 -9.76
N MET A 208 21.68 -2.61 -10.24
CA MET A 208 20.99 -1.44 -9.69
C MET A 208 20.66 -1.61 -8.21
N LYS A 209 20.24 -2.81 -7.77
CA LYS A 209 19.99 -3.07 -6.35
C LYS A 209 21.24 -2.87 -5.49
N LYS A 210 22.41 -3.27 -5.99
CA LYS A 210 23.71 -3.09 -5.32
C LYS A 210 24.20 -1.63 -5.36
N LEU A 211 23.91 -0.92 -6.46
CA LEU A 211 24.32 0.47 -6.67
C LEU A 211 23.33 1.50 -6.08
N ALA A 212 22.14 1.07 -5.66
CA ALA A 212 21.13 1.96 -5.10
C ALA A 212 21.72 2.72 -3.90
N PRO A 213 21.57 4.06 -3.85
CA PRO A 213 22.13 4.83 -2.76
C PRO A 213 21.43 4.45 -1.46
N ILE A 214 22.15 4.54 -0.34
CA ILE A 214 21.59 4.21 0.99
C ILE A 214 20.35 5.07 1.25
N SER A 215 20.36 6.34 0.84
CA SER A 215 19.21 7.25 0.92
C SER A 215 17.97 6.80 0.13
N ALA A 216 18.12 5.95 -0.89
CA ALA A 216 16.99 5.37 -1.63
C ALA A 216 16.39 4.14 -0.95
N LYS A 217 17.05 3.57 0.07
CA LYS A 217 16.44 2.57 0.95
C LYS A 217 15.58 3.29 1.95
N ARG A 218 14.26 3.15 1.82
CA ARG A 218 13.33 3.61 2.85
C ARG A 218 13.52 2.75 4.09
N ALA A 219 13.66 3.39 5.25
CA ALA A 219 13.62 2.70 6.53
C ALA A 219 12.31 1.88 6.63
N ALA A 220 12.37 0.76 7.34
CA ALA A 220 11.17 0.00 7.65
C ALA A 220 10.20 0.91 8.41
N ARG A 221 8.93 0.88 8.03
CA ARG A 221 7.91 1.68 8.73
C ARG A 221 7.85 1.23 10.20
N PRO A 222 7.91 2.16 11.16
CA PRO A 222 7.85 1.81 12.58
C PRO A 222 6.48 1.20 12.93
N PRO A 223 6.44 0.23 13.86
CA PRO A 223 5.20 -0.24 14.44
C PRO A 223 4.60 0.85 15.36
N ILE A 224 3.27 0.87 15.48
CA ILE A 224 2.64 1.41 16.69
C ILE A 224 2.84 0.34 17.76
N THR A 225 3.46 0.66 18.90
CA THR A 225 3.74 -0.33 19.96
C THR A 225 2.59 -0.39 20.96
N ILE A 226 2.64 -1.34 21.89
CA ILE A 226 1.67 -1.37 23.00
C ILE A 226 1.79 -0.11 23.87
N GLU A 227 2.99 0.44 24.04
CA GLU A 227 3.25 1.70 24.74
C GLU A 227 2.57 2.88 24.03
N HIS A 228 2.63 2.95 22.70
CA HIS A 228 1.86 3.95 21.94
C HIS A 228 0.35 3.81 22.22
N MET A 229 -0.16 2.58 22.32
CA MET A 229 -1.59 2.33 22.61
C MET A 229 -1.95 2.73 24.04
N THR A 230 -1.09 2.46 25.02
CA THR A 230 -1.26 2.87 26.42
C THR A 230 -1.30 4.39 26.54
N ILE A 231 -0.28 5.08 26.02
CA ILE A 231 -0.21 6.56 26.04
C ILE A 231 -1.43 7.16 25.35
N LEU A 232 -1.83 6.61 24.20
CA LEU A 232 -3.02 7.07 23.49
C LEU A 232 -4.29 6.89 24.33
N HIS A 233 -4.48 5.73 24.96
CA HIS A 233 -5.64 5.49 25.81
C HIS A 233 -5.69 6.47 26.99
N GLU A 234 -4.57 6.64 27.69
CA GLU A 234 -4.48 7.47 28.90
C GLU A 234 -4.62 8.98 28.62
N SER A 235 -4.22 9.43 27.44
CA SER A 235 -4.24 10.86 27.07
C SER A 235 -5.53 11.30 26.38
N LEU A 236 -6.37 10.37 25.91
CA LEU A 236 -7.62 10.70 25.24
C LEU A 236 -8.71 11.08 26.24
N ASP A 237 -9.53 12.07 25.89
CA ASP A 237 -10.69 12.44 26.71
C ASP A 237 -11.83 11.43 26.48
N HIS A 238 -12.05 10.54 27.44
CA HIS A 238 -13.10 9.53 27.38
C HIS A 238 -14.53 10.08 27.53
N SER A 239 -14.69 11.39 27.76
CA SER A 239 -15.98 12.08 27.70
C SER A 239 -16.27 12.66 26.30
N SER A 240 -15.23 12.88 25.48
CA SER A 240 -15.35 13.40 24.12
C SER A 240 -15.80 12.31 23.13
N PRO A 241 -16.94 12.49 22.42
CA PRO A 241 -17.42 11.52 21.44
C PRO A 241 -16.40 11.21 20.34
N LYS A 242 -15.61 12.22 19.94
CA LYS A 242 -14.54 12.10 18.95
C LYS A 242 -13.39 11.23 19.46
N ASP A 243 -12.90 11.50 20.66
CA ASP A 243 -11.76 10.78 21.24
C ASP A 243 -12.14 9.33 21.56
N VAL A 244 -13.39 9.08 22.00
CA VAL A 244 -13.94 7.73 22.13
C VAL A 244 -13.94 6.97 20.79
N ALA A 245 -14.34 7.62 19.70
CA ALA A 245 -14.33 7.01 18.37
C ALA A 245 -12.90 6.74 17.86
N ILE A 246 -11.96 7.67 18.12
CA ILE A 246 -10.53 7.51 17.80
C ILE A 246 -9.94 6.33 18.57
N TRP A 247 -10.25 6.21 19.87
CA TRP A 247 -9.80 5.10 20.69
C TRP A 247 -10.34 3.76 20.18
N ALA A 248 -11.65 3.64 19.96
CA ALA A 248 -12.27 2.43 19.46
C ALA A 248 -11.69 2.00 18.10
N THR A 249 -11.50 2.96 17.18
CA THR A 249 -10.85 2.72 15.89
C THR A 249 -9.43 2.20 16.06
N SER A 250 -8.64 2.84 16.93
CA SER A 250 -7.24 2.50 17.17
C SER A 250 -7.11 1.10 17.78
N ALA A 251 -7.93 0.78 18.78
CA ALA A 251 -7.95 -0.53 19.42
C ALA A 251 -8.35 -1.65 18.43
N VAL A 252 -9.40 -1.43 17.63
CA VAL A 252 -9.82 -2.38 16.59
C VAL A 252 -8.76 -2.51 15.49
N ALA A 253 -8.12 -1.41 15.08
CA ALA A 253 -7.05 -1.46 14.08
C ALA A 253 -5.84 -2.25 14.55
N PHE A 254 -5.41 -2.02 15.79
CA PHE A 254 -4.27 -2.70 16.41
C PHE A 254 -4.56 -4.19 16.62
N TRP A 255 -5.56 -4.53 17.44
CA TRP A 255 -5.85 -5.93 17.80
C TRP A 255 -6.44 -6.73 16.63
N GLY A 256 -7.16 -6.06 15.72
CA GLY A 256 -7.66 -6.63 14.48
C GLY A 256 -6.59 -6.81 13.39
N CYS A 257 -5.36 -6.33 13.61
CA CYS A 257 -4.32 -6.23 12.57
C CYS A 257 -4.84 -5.57 11.27
N CYS A 258 -5.76 -4.61 11.38
CA CYS A 258 -6.44 -4.02 10.23
C CYS A 258 -5.61 -2.90 9.61
N ARG A 259 -5.76 -2.66 8.31
CA ARG A 259 -5.31 -1.37 7.76
C ARG A 259 -6.28 -0.31 8.27
N LEU A 260 -5.76 0.81 8.77
CA LEU A 260 -6.62 1.87 9.29
C LEU A 260 -7.68 2.32 8.28
N GLY A 261 -7.29 2.47 7.00
CA GLY A 261 -8.23 2.85 5.92
C GLY A 261 -9.29 1.81 5.56
N GLU A 262 -9.29 0.61 6.15
CA GLU A 262 -10.39 -0.35 6.04
C GLU A 262 -11.52 -0.04 7.05
N LEU A 263 -11.24 0.77 8.08
CA LEU A 263 -12.17 1.06 9.18
C LEU A 263 -12.77 2.47 9.09
N VAL A 264 -12.04 3.43 8.55
CA VAL A 264 -12.40 4.86 8.57
C VAL A 264 -12.51 5.47 7.17
N TYR A 265 -13.11 6.65 7.11
CA TYR A 265 -13.28 7.38 5.87
C TYR A 265 -11.94 7.90 5.30
N PRO A 266 -11.71 7.85 3.97
CA PRO A 266 -10.53 8.42 3.34
C PRO A 266 -10.66 9.94 3.22
N SER A 267 -9.75 10.68 3.84
CA SER A 267 -9.79 12.14 3.94
C SER A 267 -9.75 12.91 2.60
N LYS A 268 -9.39 12.26 1.48
CA LYS A 268 -9.12 12.92 0.17
C LYS A 268 -9.68 12.17 -1.04
N ALA A 269 -10.55 11.18 -0.86
CA ALA A 269 -11.11 10.40 -1.96
C ALA A 269 -12.61 10.69 -2.13
N PRO A 270 -13.13 10.68 -3.38
CA PRO A 270 -14.58 10.80 -3.59
C PRO A 270 -15.31 9.67 -2.87
N PHE A 271 -16.46 10.00 -2.28
CA PHE A 271 -17.32 9.03 -1.59
C PHE A 271 -17.65 7.86 -2.52
N MET A 272 -17.16 6.67 -2.19
CA MET A 272 -17.53 5.43 -2.86
C MET A 272 -18.40 4.59 -1.93
N GLU A 273 -19.68 4.49 -2.27
CA GLU A 273 -20.73 3.97 -1.40
C GLU A 273 -20.42 2.58 -0.79
N ASN A 274 -19.69 1.74 -1.53
CA ASN A 274 -19.39 0.36 -1.17
C ASN A 274 -17.98 0.15 -0.59
N HIS A 275 -17.21 1.21 -0.33
CA HIS A 275 -15.83 1.10 0.20
C HIS A 275 -15.74 1.20 1.71
N TYR A 276 -16.78 1.69 2.40
CA TYR A 276 -16.69 2.03 3.82
C TYR A 276 -17.64 1.22 4.67
N VAL A 277 -17.16 0.83 5.86
CA VAL A 277 -17.99 0.17 6.87
C VAL A 277 -19.05 1.15 7.34
N ARG A 278 -20.31 0.89 7.05
CA ARG A 278 -21.44 1.68 7.55
C ARG A 278 -21.72 1.36 9.01
N ARG A 279 -22.38 2.28 9.73
CA ARG A 279 -22.91 2.03 11.08
C ARG A 279 -23.87 0.86 11.10
N SER A 280 -24.63 0.64 10.02
CA SER A 280 -25.50 -0.53 9.82
C SER A 280 -24.77 -1.84 9.50
N ALA A 281 -23.44 -1.84 9.40
CA ALA A 281 -22.69 -3.05 9.07
C ALA A 281 -22.94 -4.15 10.12
N PRO A 282 -23.09 -5.43 9.71
CA PRO A 282 -23.32 -6.53 10.64
C PRO A 282 -22.19 -6.63 11.68
N LEU A 283 -22.57 -6.47 12.94
CA LEU A 283 -21.74 -6.67 14.12
C LEU A 283 -22.41 -7.70 15.03
N ALA A 284 -21.73 -8.82 15.29
CA ALA A 284 -22.22 -9.86 16.19
C ALA A 284 -21.23 -10.07 17.34
N PHE A 285 -21.73 -10.03 18.57
CA PHE A 285 -20.98 -10.43 19.77
C PHE A 285 -21.27 -11.90 20.08
N ALA A 286 -20.23 -12.65 20.45
CA ALA A 286 -20.33 -14.05 20.81
C ALA A 286 -19.24 -14.42 21.82
N SER A 287 -19.32 -15.62 22.38
CA SER A 287 -18.29 -16.17 23.27
C SER A 287 -17.81 -17.52 22.75
N THR A 288 -16.53 -17.82 22.96
CA THR A 288 -16.00 -19.15 22.69
C THR A 288 -16.69 -20.17 23.60
N ARG A 289 -16.61 -21.45 23.22
CA ARG A 289 -16.86 -22.52 24.18
C ARG A 289 -15.94 -22.35 25.39
N LYS A 290 -16.42 -22.80 26.54
CA LYS A 290 -15.60 -22.87 27.75
C LYS A 290 -14.41 -23.79 27.49
N ASP A 291 -13.21 -23.34 27.85
CA ASP A 291 -12.02 -24.17 27.83
C ASP A 291 -12.06 -25.23 28.95
N ASN A 292 -11.00 -26.04 29.04
CA ASN A 292 -10.88 -27.11 30.05
C ASN A 292 -10.85 -26.58 31.49
N VAL A 293 -10.72 -25.26 31.69
CA VAL A 293 -10.72 -24.57 33.00
C VAL A 293 -12.00 -23.74 33.17
N GLY A 294 -13.00 -23.92 32.29
CA GLY A 294 -14.29 -23.24 32.37
C GLY A 294 -14.30 -21.80 31.88
N ARG A 295 -13.20 -21.28 31.33
CA ARG A 295 -13.08 -19.89 30.83
C ARG A 295 -13.61 -19.77 29.41
N SER A 296 -14.42 -18.75 29.15
CA SER A 296 -14.88 -18.39 27.80
C SER A 296 -14.33 -17.02 27.41
N THR A 297 -13.90 -16.88 26.15
CA THR A 297 -13.41 -15.61 25.62
C THR A 297 -14.50 -14.97 24.77
N GLU A 298 -14.88 -13.75 25.12
CA GLU A 298 -15.78 -12.95 24.29
C GLU A 298 -15.07 -12.46 23.03
N TYR A 299 -15.80 -12.36 21.93
CA TYR A 299 -15.34 -11.74 20.70
C TYR A 299 -16.49 -11.07 19.95
N ALA A 300 -16.15 -10.16 19.05
CA ALA A 300 -17.08 -9.57 18.10
C ALA A 300 -16.62 -9.82 16.67
N THR A 301 -17.58 -9.97 15.77
CA THR A 301 -17.33 -10.09 14.33
C THR A 301 -17.94 -8.89 13.63
N LEU A 302 -17.10 -8.02 13.06
CA LEU A 302 -17.52 -6.87 12.25
C LEU A 302 -17.34 -7.20 10.77
N THR A 303 -18.40 -7.02 9.98
CA THR A 303 -18.34 -7.21 8.52
C THR A 303 -17.95 -5.91 7.82
N ILE A 304 -16.86 -5.94 7.05
CA ILE A 304 -16.40 -4.81 6.23
C ILE A 304 -16.75 -5.06 4.76
N PRO A 305 -17.27 -4.08 4.02
CA PRO A 305 -17.74 -4.27 2.65
C PRO A 305 -16.59 -4.31 1.64
N TRP A 306 -15.41 -3.82 2.02
CA TRP A 306 -14.26 -3.78 1.14
C TRP A 306 -12.96 -4.16 1.85
N SER A 307 -12.12 -4.92 1.15
CA SER A 307 -10.71 -5.08 1.52
C SER A 307 -9.84 -5.06 0.27
N LYS A 308 -8.61 -4.55 0.40
CA LYS A 308 -7.64 -4.49 -0.72
C LYS A 308 -7.42 -5.84 -1.43
N THR A 309 -7.65 -6.96 -0.73
CA THR A 309 -7.40 -8.32 -1.23
C THR A 309 -8.63 -9.06 -1.74
N THR A 310 -9.83 -8.52 -1.48
CA THR A 310 -11.10 -9.17 -1.85
C THR A 310 -12.03 -8.21 -2.60
N ALA A 311 -11.59 -6.98 -2.87
CA ALA A 311 -12.39 -5.91 -3.45
C ALA A 311 -13.72 -5.80 -2.69
N TYR A 312 -14.85 -6.12 -3.32
CA TYR A 312 -16.20 -5.95 -2.78
C TYR A 312 -16.78 -7.21 -2.11
N ASP A 313 -16.01 -8.30 -1.99
CA ASP A 313 -16.46 -9.42 -1.16
C ASP A 313 -16.34 -9.02 0.30
N ALA A 314 -17.49 -8.97 0.98
CA ALA A 314 -17.57 -8.62 2.38
C ALA A 314 -16.66 -9.53 3.23
N VAL A 315 -15.81 -8.94 4.06
CA VAL A 315 -14.86 -9.66 4.90
C VAL A 315 -15.21 -9.47 6.36
N LYS A 316 -14.93 -10.49 7.17
CA LYS A 316 -15.13 -10.44 8.63
C LYS A 316 -13.83 -10.08 9.34
N ILE A 317 -13.89 -9.10 10.23
CA ILE A 317 -12.85 -8.80 11.21
C ILE A 317 -13.26 -9.47 12.52
N SER A 318 -12.38 -10.30 13.07
CA SER A 318 -12.53 -10.83 14.42
C SER A 318 -11.88 -9.88 15.43
N ILE A 319 -12.64 -9.49 16.44
CA ILE A 319 -12.21 -8.61 17.52
C ILE A 319 -12.32 -9.40 18.82
N THR A 320 -11.20 -9.82 19.39
CA THR A 320 -11.19 -10.66 20.60
C THR A 320 -11.11 -9.80 21.86
N ALA A 321 -11.93 -10.12 22.86
CA ALA A 321 -11.90 -9.44 24.15
C ALA A 321 -10.58 -9.68 24.88
N ARG A 322 -10.20 -8.69 25.69
CA ARG A 322 -9.09 -8.75 26.64
C ARG A 322 -9.61 -8.25 27.99
N PRO A 323 -10.35 -9.08 28.76
CA PRO A 323 -11.19 -8.61 29.86
C PRO A 323 -10.45 -7.81 30.93
N ASP A 324 -9.22 -8.19 31.25
CA ASP A 324 -8.41 -7.56 32.29
C ASP A 324 -7.48 -6.46 31.75
N ASP A 325 -7.55 -6.18 30.46
CA ASP A 325 -6.71 -5.21 29.78
C ASP A 325 -7.47 -3.87 29.61
N PRO A 326 -6.93 -2.73 30.06
CA PRO A 326 -7.53 -1.42 29.76
C PRO A 326 -7.57 -1.15 28.26
N LEU A 327 -6.68 -1.77 27.48
CA LEU A 327 -6.60 -1.62 26.03
C LEU A 327 -7.57 -2.54 25.26
N CYS A 328 -8.56 -3.13 25.96
CA CYS A 328 -9.49 -4.09 25.39
C CYS A 328 -10.31 -3.51 24.23
N PRO A 329 -10.23 -4.08 23.02
CA PRO A 329 -10.94 -3.55 21.86
C PRO A 329 -12.46 -3.74 21.96
N ILE A 330 -12.93 -4.75 22.70
CA ILE A 330 -14.37 -4.98 22.92
C ILE A 330 -14.96 -3.91 23.84
N LYS A 331 -14.25 -3.55 24.92
CA LYS A 331 -14.66 -2.45 25.80
C LYS A 331 -14.69 -1.13 25.04
N ALA A 332 -13.64 -0.85 24.27
CA ALA A 332 -13.55 0.35 23.43
C ALA A 332 -14.69 0.41 22.40
N LEU A 333 -14.97 -0.69 21.71
CA LEU A 333 -16.04 -0.79 20.72
C LEU A 333 -17.43 -0.55 21.33
N ARG A 334 -17.73 -1.17 22.47
CA ARG A 334 -19.00 -0.95 23.18
C ARG A 334 -19.16 0.50 23.62
N ARG A 335 -18.12 1.08 24.20
CA ARG A 335 -18.13 2.48 24.64
C ARG A 335 -18.41 3.43 23.48
N HIS A 336 -17.83 3.17 22.31
CA HIS A 336 -18.13 3.92 21.09
C HIS A 336 -19.58 3.80 20.66
N LEU A 337 -20.15 2.59 20.66
CA LEU A 337 -21.55 2.38 20.29
C LEU A 337 -22.52 3.03 21.28
N GLU A 338 -22.17 3.09 22.56
CA GLU A 338 -22.94 3.76 23.60
C GLU A 338 -22.88 5.28 23.46
N VAL A 339 -21.68 5.88 23.47
CA VAL A 339 -21.49 7.34 23.42
C VAL A 339 -21.98 7.93 22.09
N ASN A 340 -21.79 7.20 20.99
CA ASN A 340 -22.18 7.63 19.64
C ASN A 340 -23.46 6.94 19.14
N ALA A 341 -24.39 6.58 20.04
CA ALA A 341 -25.62 5.86 19.71
C ALA A 341 -26.54 6.61 18.73
N ASN A 342 -26.54 7.94 18.76
CA ASN A 342 -27.40 8.78 17.92
C ASN A 342 -26.87 8.97 16.48
N VAL A 343 -25.70 8.42 16.15
CA VAL A 343 -25.16 8.48 14.79
C VAL A 343 -26.02 7.59 13.87
N PRO A 344 -26.48 8.10 12.71
CA PRO A 344 -27.41 7.37 11.86
C PRO A 344 -26.79 6.11 11.22
N PRO A 345 -27.60 5.10 10.87
CA PRO A 345 -27.12 3.85 10.27
C PRO A 345 -26.38 4.03 8.93
N THR A 346 -26.65 5.12 8.21
CA THR A 346 -26.03 5.47 6.92
C THR A 346 -24.63 6.06 7.04
N ALA A 347 -24.24 6.55 8.23
CA ALA A 347 -22.90 7.08 8.48
C ALA A 347 -21.86 5.96 8.49
N THR A 348 -20.57 6.32 8.46
CA THR A 348 -19.49 5.34 8.65
C THR A 348 -19.43 4.85 10.09
N PHE A 349 -18.99 3.60 10.29
CA PHE A 349 -19.10 2.88 11.55
C PHE A 349 -18.43 3.59 12.73
N PHE A 350 -17.30 4.26 12.50
CA PHE A 350 -16.59 5.02 13.53
C PHE A 350 -16.90 6.52 13.54
N SER A 351 -17.99 6.95 12.90
CA SER A 351 -18.48 8.34 13.03
C SER A 351 -18.85 8.66 14.47
N TYR A 352 -18.77 9.93 14.84
CA TYR A 352 -19.06 10.41 16.19
C TYR A 352 -20.09 11.54 16.19
N VAL A 353 -20.80 11.71 17.30
CA VAL A 353 -21.75 12.80 17.51
C VAL A 353 -21.00 14.12 17.53
N ASP A 354 -21.45 15.06 16.73
CA ASP A 354 -20.81 16.36 16.56
C ASP A 354 -21.90 17.42 16.43
N VAL A 355 -22.15 18.14 17.52
CA VAL A 355 -23.19 19.18 17.59
C VAL A 355 -22.88 20.39 16.73
N LEU A 356 -21.61 20.57 16.33
CA LEU A 356 -21.19 21.66 15.43
C LEU A 356 -21.40 21.28 13.96
N SER A 357 -21.54 19.99 13.66
CA SER A 357 -21.85 19.51 12.32
C SER A 357 -23.33 19.80 11.98
N PRO A 358 -23.64 20.33 10.78
CA PRO A 358 -25.03 20.49 10.32
C PRO A 358 -25.84 19.19 10.31
N HIS A 359 -25.17 18.04 10.26
CA HIS A 359 -25.78 16.72 10.27
C HIS A 359 -25.89 16.11 11.69
N GLY A 360 -25.37 16.79 12.72
CA GLY A 360 -25.30 16.29 14.10
C GLY A 360 -24.25 15.20 14.34
N PHE A 361 -23.47 14.84 13.31
CA PHE A 361 -22.37 13.89 13.40
C PHE A 361 -21.26 14.22 12.40
N THR A 362 -20.06 13.74 12.69
CA THR A 362 -18.91 13.82 11.80
C THR A 362 -18.34 12.43 11.52
N GLN A 363 -18.03 12.17 10.25
CA GLN A 363 -17.40 10.92 9.85
C GLN A 363 -15.93 10.95 10.22
N LEU A 364 -15.49 9.97 11.02
CA LEU A 364 -14.09 9.88 11.40
C LEU A 364 -13.26 9.51 10.17
N ASP A 365 -12.29 10.35 9.85
CA ASP A 365 -11.36 10.15 8.75
C ASP A 365 -9.99 9.68 9.25
N ARG A 366 -9.20 9.12 8.32
CA ARG A 366 -7.88 8.58 8.61
C ARG A 366 -6.90 9.62 9.15
N ASP A 367 -6.88 10.81 8.57
CA ASP A 367 -5.92 11.84 8.92
C ASP A 367 -6.21 12.34 10.35
N SER A 368 -7.48 12.52 10.73
CA SER A 368 -7.88 12.83 12.12
C SER A 368 -7.34 11.85 13.16
N VAL A 369 -7.42 10.54 12.92
CA VAL A 369 -6.89 9.51 13.84
C VAL A 369 -5.37 9.61 13.97
N VAL A 370 -4.68 9.75 12.83
CA VAL A 370 -3.22 9.76 12.78
C VAL A 370 -2.67 11.07 13.36
N GLU A 371 -3.31 12.20 13.11
CA GLU A 371 -2.91 13.51 13.63
C GLU A 371 -3.13 13.59 15.14
N ARG A 372 -4.30 13.18 15.66
CA ARG A 372 -4.57 13.13 17.10
C ARG A 372 -3.56 12.25 17.83
N GLY A 373 -3.31 11.04 17.30
CA GLY A 373 -2.33 10.12 17.87
C GLY A 373 -0.92 10.70 17.86
N ASN A 374 -0.44 11.23 16.72
CA ASN A 374 0.91 11.79 16.65
C ASN A 374 1.09 13.05 17.50
N GLY A 375 0.06 13.88 17.69
CA GLY A 375 0.11 15.00 18.63
C GLY A 375 0.41 14.50 20.05
N ILE A 376 -0.41 13.59 20.56
CA ILE A 376 -0.24 12.96 21.88
C ILE A 376 1.13 12.28 22.02
N TRP A 377 1.52 11.47 21.02
CA TRP A 377 2.78 10.74 21.03
C TRP A 377 3.99 11.68 21.02
N SER A 378 3.92 12.78 20.27
CA SER A 378 5.00 13.77 20.24
C SER A 378 5.23 14.46 21.58
N GLU A 379 4.17 14.72 22.36
CA GLU A 379 4.25 15.28 23.71
C GLU A 379 4.95 14.32 24.69
N HIS A 380 4.91 13.01 24.39
CA HIS A 380 5.60 11.95 25.13
C HIS A 380 6.94 11.53 24.50
N GLY A 381 7.47 12.31 23.55
CA GLY A 381 8.77 12.04 22.92
C GLY A 381 8.80 10.85 21.96
N MET A 382 7.65 10.32 21.56
CA MET A 382 7.54 9.17 20.65
C MET A 382 7.73 9.59 19.19
N PRO A 383 8.34 8.74 18.34
CA PRO A 383 8.59 9.06 16.94
C PRO A 383 7.28 9.11 16.14
N ARG A 384 7.26 9.93 15.09
CA ARG A 384 6.10 10.04 14.20
C ARG A 384 5.82 8.72 13.48
N VAL A 385 4.58 8.25 13.57
CA VAL A 385 4.08 7.04 12.89
C VAL A 385 3.01 7.37 11.86
N THR A 386 2.62 6.38 11.06
CA THR A 386 1.51 6.48 10.10
C THR A 386 0.45 5.45 10.45
N GLY A 387 -0.78 5.61 9.96
CA GLY A 387 -1.85 4.61 10.21
C GLY A 387 -1.54 3.17 9.74
N HIS A 388 -0.51 2.96 8.93
CA HIS A 388 -0.02 1.61 8.61
C HIS A 388 0.65 0.92 9.80
N GLY A 389 1.15 1.71 10.76
CA GLY A 389 1.79 1.26 11.99
C GLY A 389 0.88 0.44 12.88
N PHE A 390 -0.45 0.64 12.85
CA PHE A 390 -1.40 -0.17 13.61
C PHE A 390 -1.34 -1.64 13.22
N ARG A 391 -1.33 -1.91 11.91
CA ARG A 391 -1.24 -3.28 11.37
C ARG A 391 0.09 -3.95 11.67
N ILE A 392 1.20 -3.21 11.53
CA ILE A 392 2.55 -3.71 11.86
C ILE A 392 2.67 -3.98 13.36
N GLY A 393 2.16 -3.05 14.17
CA GLY A 393 2.14 -3.08 15.62
C GLY A 393 1.38 -4.27 16.17
N GLY A 394 0.12 -4.41 15.78
CA GLY A 394 -0.73 -5.52 16.18
C GLY A 394 -0.13 -6.88 15.84
N SER A 395 0.39 -7.06 14.61
CA SER A 395 1.02 -8.33 14.24
C SER A 395 2.29 -8.60 15.03
N THR A 396 3.13 -7.58 15.21
CA THR A 396 4.38 -7.72 15.97
C THR A 396 4.07 -8.08 17.42
N HIS A 397 3.12 -7.39 18.04
CA HIS A 397 2.74 -7.63 19.42
C HIS A 397 2.15 -9.02 19.62
N LEU A 398 1.24 -9.47 18.76
CA LEU A 398 0.68 -10.83 18.85
C LEU A 398 1.75 -11.92 18.68
N LEU A 399 2.71 -11.72 17.79
CA LEU A 399 3.85 -12.64 17.62
C LEU A 399 4.74 -12.68 18.86
N LEU A 400 5.02 -11.53 19.47
CA LEU A 400 5.78 -11.45 20.72
C LEU A 400 5.05 -12.11 21.90
N LEU A 401 3.71 -12.14 21.88
CA LEU A 401 2.91 -12.93 22.83
C LEU A 401 2.91 -14.44 22.53
N GLY A 402 3.63 -14.90 21.50
CA GLY A 402 3.69 -16.31 21.10
C GLY A 402 2.48 -16.79 20.31
N THR A 403 1.65 -15.88 19.76
CA THR A 403 0.54 -16.28 18.89
C THR A 403 1.09 -16.91 17.61
N PRO A 404 0.66 -18.12 17.22
CA PRO A 404 1.19 -18.78 16.02
C PRO A 404 1.14 -17.89 14.77
N PRO A 405 2.22 -17.88 13.95
CA PRO A 405 2.30 -17.01 12.77
C PRO A 405 1.14 -17.11 11.79
N ASP A 406 0.61 -18.31 11.59
CA ASP A 406 -0.56 -18.58 10.75
C ASP A 406 -1.85 -17.97 11.32
N VAL A 407 -2.04 -18.03 12.64
CA VAL A 407 -3.16 -17.37 13.33
C VAL A 407 -3.07 -15.85 13.18
N VAL A 408 -1.88 -15.25 13.36
CA VAL A 408 -1.69 -13.81 13.14
C VAL A 408 -1.90 -13.44 11.67
N ALA A 409 -1.43 -14.27 10.74
CA ALA A 409 -1.66 -14.09 9.31
C ALA A 409 -3.16 -14.12 8.97
N MET A 410 -3.92 -15.03 9.57
CA MET A 410 -5.37 -15.11 9.44
C MET A 410 -6.07 -13.89 10.05
N GLN A 411 -5.66 -13.47 11.25
CA GLN A 411 -6.22 -12.29 11.95
C GLN A 411 -6.10 -11.02 11.09
N GLY A 412 -4.92 -10.76 10.53
CA GLY A 412 -4.74 -9.64 9.62
C GLY A 412 -5.15 -9.92 8.17
N ARG A 413 -5.66 -11.11 7.83
CA ARG A 413 -6.17 -11.45 6.49
C ARG A 413 -5.09 -11.40 5.40
N TRP A 414 -3.88 -11.87 5.71
CA TRP A 414 -2.83 -12.04 4.69
C TRP A 414 -3.03 -13.37 3.96
N LYS A 415 -3.16 -13.32 2.62
CA LYS A 415 -3.23 -14.51 1.76
C LYS A 415 -1.86 -14.98 1.25
N SER A 416 -0.79 -14.24 1.54
CA SER A 416 0.55 -14.50 0.99
C SER A 416 1.65 -14.20 2.01
N GLN A 417 2.87 -14.63 1.69
CA GLN A 417 4.10 -14.39 2.47
C GLN A 417 4.48 -12.90 2.59
N ALA A 418 3.71 -11.98 2.00
CA ALA A 418 3.81 -10.55 2.28
C ALA A 418 3.62 -10.22 3.78
N PHE A 419 3.01 -11.13 4.56
CA PHE A 419 2.94 -11.08 6.01
C PHE A 419 4.32 -10.91 6.68
N LEU A 420 5.36 -11.61 6.22
CA LEU A 420 6.69 -11.58 6.83
C LEU A 420 7.31 -10.17 6.86
N VAL A 421 6.91 -9.30 5.93
CA VAL A 421 7.38 -7.90 5.86
C VAL A 421 6.84 -7.05 7.04
N TYR A 422 5.83 -7.53 7.76
CA TYR A 422 5.24 -6.83 8.91
C TYR A 422 5.89 -7.20 10.24
N TRP A 423 6.77 -8.20 10.26
CA TRP A 423 7.45 -8.60 11.49
C TRP A 423 8.49 -7.54 11.82
N ARG A 424 8.35 -6.93 13.00
CA ARG A 424 9.35 -6.06 13.64
C ARG A 424 9.87 -6.79 14.87
N GLU A 425 11.07 -6.47 15.32
CA GLU A 425 11.71 -7.20 16.43
C GLU A 425 11.88 -8.70 16.11
N ILE A 426 12.37 -9.04 14.91
CA ILE A 426 12.54 -10.43 14.49
C ILE A 426 13.48 -11.19 15.44
N GLU A 427 14.46 -10.47 15.99
CA GLU A 427 15.44 -10.93 16.95
C GLU A 427 14.78 -11.39 18.26
N SER A 428 13.63 -10.82 18.62
CA SER A 428 12.84 -11.18 19.81
C SER A 428 11.73 -12.17 19.48
N ILE A 429 11.14 -12.08 18.28
CA ILE A 429 10.09 -12.98 17.82
C ILE A 429 10.62 -14.41 17.62
N LEU A 430 11.76 -14.57 16.94
CA LEU A 430 12.28 -15.90 16.63
C LEU A 430 12.54 -16.75 17.89
N PRO A 431 13.21 -16.24 18.95
CA PRO A 431 13.38 -16.98 20.19
C PRO A 431 12.07 -17.48 20.80
N VAL A 432 10.99 -16.68 20.83
CA VAL A 432 9.69 -17.09 21.41
C VAL A 432 9.19 -18.41 20.79
N PHE A 433 9.27 -18.53 19.46
CA PHE A 433 8.82 -19.74 18.77
C PHE A 433 9.85 -20.87 18.80
N LEU A 434 11.14 -20.55 18.71
CA LEU A 434 12.19 -21.57 18.77
C LEU A 434 12.29 -22.19 20.17
N SER A 435 12.09 -21.43 21.25
CA SER A 435 12.13 -21.93 22.62
C SER A 435 10.88 -22.70 23.02
N ALA A 436 9.71 -22.38 22.44
CA ALA A 436 8.47 -23.13 22.70
C ALA A 436 8.58 -24.62 22.34
N HIS A 437 9.49 -24.96 21.42
CA HIS A 437 9.77 -26.34 21.02
C HIS A 437 10.95 -26.98 21.77
N ASN A 438 11.64 -26.24 22.65
CA ASN A 438 12.74 -26.74 23.48
C ASN A 438 12.25 -27.34 24.81
N SER A 439 11.12 -28.06 24.81
CA SER A 439 10.73 -28.79 26.02
C SER A 439 11.69 -29.97 26.26
N SER A 440 11.97 -30.26 27.54
CA SER A 440 12.80 -31.42 27.92
C SER A 440 12.29 -32.72 27.31
N GLU A 441 10.97 -32.83 27.16
CA GLU A 441 10.28 -33.98 26.56
C GLU A 441 10.54 -34.09 25.04
N ALA A 442 10.48 -32.97 24.31
CA ALA A 442 10.81 -32.93 22.88
C ALA A 442 12.28 -33.31 22.64
N TYR A 443 13.17 -32.86 23.52
CA TYR A 443 14.59 -33.21 23.47
C TYR A 443 14.85 -34.70 23.72
N VAL A 444 14.20 -35.29 24.73
CA VAL A 444 14.30 -36.72 25.03
C VAL A 444 13.74 -37.56 23.87
N ALA A 445 12.59 -37.18 23.33
CA ALA A 445 11.98 -37.86 22.18
C ALA A 445 12.86 -37.77 20.92
N MET A 446 13.43 -36.60 20.63
CA MET A 446 14.36 -36.41 19.53
C MET A 446 15.61 -37.29 19.70
N THR A 447 16.19 -37.32 20.90
CA THR A 447 17.37 -38.14 21.20
C THR A 447 17.07 -39.63 21.04
N ALA A 448 15.93 -40.10 21.55
CA ALA A 448 15.50 -41.48 21.38
C ALA A 448 15.32 -41.86 19.90
N ASN A 449 14.68 -41.00 19.11
CA ASN A 449 14.50 -41.21 17.68
C ASN A 449 15.82 -41.23 16.91
N MET A 450 16.75 -40.31 17.22
CA MET A 450 18.06 -40.25 16.59
C MET A 450 18.94 -41.45 16.96
N ASN A 451 18.86 -41.93 18.21
CA ASN A 451 19.52 -43.16 18.65
C ASN A 451 18.97 -44.40 17.93
N ALA A 452 17.65 -44.52 17.81
CA ALA A 452 17.01 -45.61 17.06
C ALA A 452 17.38 -45.57 15.57
N TYR A 453 17.45 -44.38 14.97
CA TYR A 453 17.93 -44.20 13.59
C TYR A 453 19.39 -44.64 13.44
N ALA A 454 20.28 -44.21 14.36
CA ALA A 454 21.69 -44.60 14.36
C ALA A 454 21.87 -46.11 14.54
N GLN A 455 21.08 -46.78 15.39
CA GLN A 455 21.13 -48.24 15.53
C GLN A 455 20.67 -48.96 14.25
N LYS A 456 19.61 -48.47 13.61
CA LYS A 456 19.06 -49.06 12.38
C LYS A 456 19.96 -48.88 11.16
N HIS A 457 20.70 -47.78 11.09
CA HIS A 457 21.48 -47.40 9.90
C HIS A 457 23.00 -47.38 10.11
N GLY A 458 23.48 -47.37 11.35
CA GLY A 458 24.90 -47.35 11.71
C GLY A 458 25.56 -48.73 11.72
N ASN A 459 24.81 -49.81 11.87
CA ASN A 459 25.34 -51.19 11.87
C ASN A 459 25.58 -51.80 10.46
N LYS A 460 25.73 -50.97 9.41
CA LYS A 460 26.10 -51.43 8.06
C LYS A 460 27.58 -51.25 7.72
N LYS A 461 28.46 -51.24 8.71
CA LYS A 461 29.91 -51.34 8.52
C LYS A 461 30.56 -52.28 9.54
N SER A 462 30.54 -53.57 9.23
CA SER A 462 31.71 -54.47 9.20
C SER A 462 31.26 -55.82 8.68
#